data_AF-A0A4V0XFV1-F1
#
_entry.id   AF-A0A4V0XFV1-F1
#
_cell.length_a   1.000
_cell.length_b   1.000
_cell.length_c   1.000
_cell.angle_alpha   90.00
_cell.angle_beta   90.00
_cell.angle_gamma   90.00
#
_symmetry.space_group_name_H-M   'P 1'
#
loop_
_entity.id
_entity.type
_entity.pdbx_description
1 polymer ?
#
loop_
_entity_poly.entity_id
_entity_poly.type
_entity_poly.pdbx_seq_one_letter_code
_entity_poly.pdbx_strand_id
1 'polypeptide(L)'
;MVSGYAYSSNTGRVYVFDGYVDADGDGYAATVDCADNDDAIHPAAIEVCDAGNTDEDCDGLADDDDPSAASDGKSDVYPDEDGDGYGGPLVVSRCDLPAGYVVDNTDCDDGDLAVNPGASEVCDADDTDEDCNGLADDFDPNAAGAAAYYADADLDGYTDPDSAAVACSPPPGFAAPTEADDCDDADNTVHPGANDPPGDGVDQDCDGADSTQPADTAAPARSKACGCMASPRSVSWVVVSGALALLLRRRRG
;
A
#
# COMPACT_ATOMS: atom_id res chain seq x y z
N MET A 1 -17.13 37.67 -57.64
CA MET A 1 -17.01 39.09 -58.05
C MET A 1 -17.97 39.86 -57.19
N VAL A 2 -17.53 40.87 -56.42
CA VAL A 2 -18.44 41.68 -55.58
C VAL A 2 -19.46 42.40 -56.47
N SER A 3 -20.75 42.15 -56.26
CA SER A 3 -21.84 42.69 -57.10
C SER A 3 -22.37 44.04 -56.59
N GLY A 4 -21.99 44.48 -55.38
CA GLY A 4 -22.32 45.81 -54.85
C GLY A 4 -21.98 45.98 -53.36
N TYR A 5 -22.38 47.12 -52.79
CA TYR A 5 -22.34 47.39 -51.35
C TYR A 5 -23.76 47.69 -50.85
N ALA A 6 -24.15 47.12 -49.71
CA ALA A 6 -25.36 47.50 -48.98
C ALA A 6 -24.98 48.22 -47.68
N TYR A 7 -25.91 49.02 -47.14
CA TYR A 7 -25.73 49.68 -45.84
C TYR A 7 -26.67 49.06 -44.82
N SER A 8 -26.12 48.42 -43.80
CA SER A 8 -26.86 47.98 -42.62
C SER A 8 -26.90 49.11 -41.59
N SER A 9 -28.05 49.32 -40.95
CA SER A 9 -28.27 50.48 -40.04
C SER A 9 -27.43 50.44 -38.76
N ASN A 10 -26.76 49.32 -38.45
CA ASN A 10 -26.01 49.13 -37.22
C ASN A 10 -24.49 48.95 -37.41
N THR A 11 -23.98 48.55 -38.58
CA THR A 11 -22.57 48.14 -38.75
C THR A 11 -21.79 48.85 -39.88
N GLY A 12 -22.44 49.59 -40.78
CA GLY A 12 -21.76 50.29 -41.88
C GLY A 12 -21.92 49.60 -43.24
N ARG A 13 -20.82 49.54 -44.03
CA ARG A 13 -20.82 48.93 -45.38
C ARG A 13 -20.68 47.42 -45.27
N VAL A 14 -21.63 46.71 -45.86
CA VAL A 14 -21.70 45.24 -45.97
C VAL A 14 -21.39 44.86 -47.43
N TYR A 15 -20.70 43.73 -47.64
CA TYR A 15 -20.46 43.19 -48.97
C TYR A 15 -21.71 42.50 -49.51
N VAL A 16 -21.98 42.65 -50.81
CA VAL A 16 -23.08 41.94 -51.47
C VAL A 16 -22.53 41.05 -52.57
N PHE A 17 -22.61 39.74 -52.35
CA PHE A 17 -22.24 38.69 -53.31
C PHE A 17 -23.50 38.08 -53.91
N ASP A 18 -23.70 38.28 -55.22
CA ASP A 18 -24.81 37.72 -56.00
C ASP A 18 -26.23 37.88 -55.40
N GLY A 19 -26.42 38.96 -54.61
CA GLY A 19 -27.70 39.31 -53.98
C GLY A 19 -27.84 38.93 -52.51
N TYR A 20 -26.81 38.31 -51.92
CA TYR A 20 -26.76 37.94 -50.50
C TYR A 20 -25.81 38.86 -49.73
N VAL A 21 -26.16 39.09 -48.46
CA VAL A 21 -25.42 39.91 -47.49
C VAL A 21 -24.28 39.04 -46.93
N ASP A 22 -23.11 39.66 -46.82
CA ASP A 22 -21.91 39.19 -46.13
C ASP A 22 -21.57 40.30 -45.12
N ALA A 23 -22.01 40.14 -43.87
CA ALA A 23 -22.07 41.23 -42.90
C ALA A 23 -20.79 41.45 -42.09
N ASP A 24 -19.94 40.44 -41.94
CA ASP A 24 -18.63 40.53 -41.28
C ASP A 24 -17.46 40.61 -42.27
N GLY A 25 -17.65 40.25 -43.54
CA GLY A 25 -16.67 40.42 -44.61
C GLY A 25 -15.67 39.27 -44.74
N ASP A 26 -16.00 38.09 -44.22
CA ASP A 26 -15.19 36.88 -44.31
C ASP A 26 -15.20 36.23 -45.72
N GLY A 27 -16.12 36.68 -46.58
CA GLY A 27 -16.29 36.22 -47.97
C GLY A 27 -17.33 35.11 -48.14
N TYR A 28 -18.02 34.72 -47.07
CA TYR A 28 -19.21 33.90 -47.06
C TYR A 28 -20.44 34.79 -46.91
N ALA A 29 -21.60 34.25 -47.23
CA ALA A 29 -22.84 35.02 -47.19
C ALA A 29 -23.84 34.30 -46.30
N ALA A 30 -24.78 35.04 -45.72
CA ALA A 30 -25.81 34.58 -44.78
C ALA A 30 -26.60 33.31 -45.16
N THR A 31 -26.51 32.81 -46.40
CA THR A 31 -27.13 31.55 -46.83
C THR A 31 -26.31 30.30 -46.52
N VAL A 32 -25.01 30.44 -46.31
CA VAL A 32 -24.07 29.35 -46.02
C VAL A 32 -23.30 29.57 -44.72
N ASP A 33 -23.23 30.83 -44.28
CA ASP A 33 -22.64 31.23 -43.02
C ASP A 33 -23.69 31.15 -41.90
N CYS A 34 -23.40 30.32 -40.90
CA CYS A 34 -24.25 30.09 -39.74
C CYS A 34 -24.22 31.24 -38.72
N ALA A 35 -23.25 32.16 -38.81
CA ALA A 35 -23.19 33.40 -38.06
C ALA A 35 -22.59 34.57 -38.88
N ASP A 36 -23.38 35.09 -39.85
CA ASP A 36 -23.08 36.22 -40.77
C ASP A 36 -22.65 37.57 -40.13
N ASN A 37 -22.42 37.61 -38.83
CA ASN A 37 -21.93 38.76 -38.09
C ASN A 37 -20.65 38.47 -37.30
N ASP A 38 -20.00 37.33 -37.53
CA ASP A 38 -18.82 36.83 -36.85
C ASP A 38 -17.85 36.20 -37.87
N ASP A 39 -16.76 36.93 -38.18
CA ASP A 39 -15.78 36.52 -39.20
C ASP A 39 -14.97 35.27 -38.82
N ALA A 40 -15.15 34.74 -37.61
CA ALA A 40 -14.56 33.48 -37.15
C ALA A 40 -15.44 32.25 -37.45
N ILE A 41 -16.72 32.43 -37.76
CA ILE A 41 -17.69 31.34 -37.93
C ILE A 41 -18.12 31.31 -39.39
N HIS A 42 -17.65 30.33 -40.14
CA HIS A 42 -17.95 30.19 -41.56
C HIS A 42 -17.51 28.84 -42.13
N PRO A 43 -17.99 28.40 -43.31
CA PRO A 43 -17.68 27.10 -43.92
C PRO A 43 -16.22 26.70 -44.21
N ALA A 44 -15.25 27.53 -43.84
CA ALA A 44 -13.84 27.23 -43.93
C ALA A 44 -13.06 27.60 -42.66
N ALA A 45 -13.78 27.88 -41.57
CA ALA A 45 -13.20 28.01 -40.26
C ALA A 45 -12.65 26.65 -39.82
N ILE A 46 -11.83 26.69 -38.78
CA ILE A 46 -11.38 25.47 -38.11
C ILE A 46 -12.30 25.31 -36.92
N GLU A 47 -12.95 24.16 -36.80
CA GLU A 47 -13.66 23.79 -35.60
C GLU A 47 -12.69 23.72 -34.40
N VAL A 48 -12.99 24.43 -33.33
CA VAL A 48 -12.17 24.50 -32.12
C VAL A 48 -12.95 24.07 -30.89
N CYS A 49 -12.26 23.50 -29.90
CA CYS A 49 -12.94 23.15 -28.66
C CYS A 49 -13.36 24.41 -27.89
N ASP A 50 -14.64 24.52 -27.57
CA ASP A 50 -15.24 25.74 -27.06
C ASP A 50 -16.42 25.44 -26.10
N ALA A 51 -16.54 26.21 -25.00
CA ALA A 51 -17.60 25.96 -24.01
C ALA A 51 -19.03 26.25 -24.54
N GLY A 52 -19.14 26.87 -25.71
CA GLY A 52 -20.37 27.21 -26.40
C GLY A 52 -20.92 26.11 -27.30
N ASN A 53 -20.13 25.06 -27.62
CA ASN A 53 -20.46 24.09 -28.67
C ASN A 53 -20.85 24.82 -29.97
N THR A 54 -20.03 25.79 -30.35
CA THR A 54 -20.21 26.60 -31.54
C THR A 54 -19.73 25.82 -32.75
N ASP A 55 -20.63 25.56 -33.70
CA ASP A 55 -20.28 25.01 -35.01
C ASP A 55 -19.58 26.11 -35.82
N GLU A 56 -18.25 26.16 -35.78
CA GLU A 56 -17.49 27.23 -36.42
C GLU A 56 -17.39 27.02 -37.93
N ASP A 57 -17.32 25.76 -38.39
CA ASP A 57 -17.22 25.45 -39.81
C ASP A 57 -18.58 25.23 -40.51
N CYS A 58 -19.67 25.50 -39.80
CA CYS A 58 -21.05 25.47 -40.26
C CYS A 58 -21.45 24.15 -40.96
N ASP A 59 -20.87 23.02 -40.57
CA ASP A 59 -21.17 21.71 -41.15
C ASP A 59 -22.31 20.96 -40.42
N GLY A 60 -22.75 21.52 -39.29
CA GLY A 60 -23.83 21.02 -38.44
C GLY A 60 -23.37 20.10 -37.30
N LEU A 61 -22.07 19.97 -37.09
CA LEU A 61 -21.45 19.30 -35.94
C LEU A 61 -20.66 20.33 -35.13
N ALA A 62 -20.41 20.05 -33.85
CA ALA A 62 -19.54 20.89 -33.03
C ALA A 62 -18.77 20.05 -32.02
N ASP A 63 -17.60 20.52 -31.59
CA ASP A 63 -16.79 19.93 -30.51
C ASP A 63 -16.60 18.39 -30.64
N ASP A 64 -17.02 17.62 -29.64
CA ASP A 64 -16.89 16.17 -29.59
C ASP A 64 -17.79 15.43 -30.60
N ASP A 65 -18.84 16.10 -31.10
CA ASP A 65 -19.70 15.57 -32.17
C ASP A 65 -19.09 15.83 -33.56
N ASP A 66 -18.09 16.72 -33.70
CA ASP A 66 -17.39 17.00 -34.95
C ASP A 66 -16.04 16.23 -35.07
N PRO A 67 -15.91 15.30 -36.03
CA PRO A 67 -14.65 14.66 -36.35
C PRO A 67 -13.53 15.61 -36.85
N SER A 68 -13.87 16.82 -37.29
CA SER A 68 -12.93 17.87 -37.76
C SER A 68 -12.35 18.70 -36.62
N ALA A 69 -12.97 18.67 -35.43
CA ALA A 69 -12.58 19.47 -34.27
C ALA A 69 -11.08 19.37 -33.99
N ALA A 70 -10.46 20.55 -33.94
CA ALA A 70 -9.02 20.69 -33.76
C ALA A 70 -8.55 19.93 -32.51
N SER A 71 -7.35 19.37 -32.59
CA SER A 71 -6.71 18.76 -31.42
C SER A 71 -6.39 19.79 -30.34
N ASP A 72 -6.19 21.04 -30.74
CA ASP A 72 -5.91 22.15 -29.84
C ASP A 72 -7.20 22.52 -29.09
N GLY A 73 -7.15 22.46 -27.76
CA GLY A 73 -8.29 22.72 -26.89
C GLY A 73 -8.89 21.47 -26.24
N LYS A 74 -8.54 20.26 -26.71
CA LYS A 74 -8.93 19.01 -26.05
C LYS A 74 -8.23 18.88 -24.69
N SER A 75 -8.99 18.46 -23.69
CA SER A 75 -8.48 18.12 -22.36
C SER A 75 -8.41 16.60 -22.20
N ASP A 76 -7.39 16.13 -21.52
CA ASP A 76 -7.28 14.72 -21.12
C ASP A 76 -8.28 14.46 -19.99
N VAL A 77 -9.11 13.44 -20.19
CA VAL A 77 -10.11 12.97 -19.23
C VAL A 77 -9.97 11.46 -19.04
N TYR A 78 -10.39 10.99 -17.88
CA TYR A 78 -10.17 9.64 -17.39
C TYR A 78 -11.52 9.06 -17.01
N PRO A 79 -11.90 7.85 -17.45
CA PRO A 79 -13.06 7.16 -16.92
C PRO A 79 -12.98 7.10 -15.39
N ASP A 80 -14.14 7.21 -14.76
CA ASP A 80 -14.35 7.00 -13.32
C ASP A 80 -15.23 5.75 -13.22
N GLU A 81 -14.59 4.58 -13.22
CA GLU A 81 -15.26 3.28 -13.42
C GLU A 81 -16.03 2.83 -12.17
N ASP A 82 -15.58 3.21 -10.97
CA ASP A 82 -16.23 2.89 -9.70
C ASP A 82 -17.08 4.02 -9.09
N GLY A 83 -16.90 5.27 -9.54
CA GLY A 83 -17.70 6.42 -9.16
C GLY A 83 -17.21 7.16 -7.91
N ASP A 84 -15.93 7.08 -7.54
CA ASP A 84 -15.38 7.81 -6.39
C ASP A 84 -14.92 9.24 -6.71
N GLY A 85 -14.84 9.59 -8.00
CA GLY A 85 -14.45 10.90 -8.50
C GLY A 85 -12.97 11.04 -8.87
N TYR A 86 -12.21 9.96 -8.83
CA TYR A 86 -10.89 9.81 -9.42
C TYR A 86 -10.98 8.85 -10.61
N GLY A 87 -9.99 8.91 -11.49
CA GLY A 87 -9.98 8.08 -12.69
C GLY A 87 -8.65 7.37 -12.83
N GLY A 88 -8.67 6.23 -13.52
CA GLY A 88 -7.50 5.39 -13.69
C GLY A 88 -6.52 5.89 -14.76
N PRO A 89 -5.57 5.03 -15.17
CA PRO A 89 -4.54 5.38 -16.15
C PRO A 89 -5.06 5.48 -17.60
N LEU A 90 -6.32 5.12 -17.86
CA LEU A 90 -6.90 5.17 -19.20
C LEU A 90 -7.26 6.61 -19.57
N VAL A 91 -6.51 7.18 -20.51
CA VAL A 91 -6.74 8.56 -20.97
C VAL A 91 -7.52 8.61 -22.29
N VAL A 92 -8.45 9.56 -22.36
CA VAL A 92 -9.13 9.96 -23.60
C VAL A 92 -9.13 11.48 -23.68
N SER A 93 -8.82 12.05 -24.84
CA SER A 93 -8.89 13.50 -25.03
C SER A 93 -10.25 13.90 -25.63
N ARG A 94 -10.91 14.90 -25.02
CA ARG A 94 -12.25 15.40 -25.35
C ARG A 94 -12.28 16.93 -25.33
N CYS A 95 -13.20 17.55 -26.04
CA CYS A 95 -13.45 18.99 -25.88
C CYS A 95 -14.17 19.26 -24.55
N ASP A 96 -15.24 18.51 -24.28
CA ASP A 96 -16.02 18.62 -23.05
C ASP A 96 -15.79 17.44 -22.12
N LEU A 97 -16.00 17.62 -20.81
CA LEU A 97 -15.94 16.52 -19.84
C LEU A 97 -17.24 15.69 -19.91
N PRO A 98 -17.23 14.45 -20.44
CA PRO A 98 -18.42 13.62 -20.50
C PRO A 98 -18.79 13.06 -19.12
N ALA A 99 -20.06 12.68 -18.94
CA ALA A 99 -20.49 12.00 -17.72
C ALA A 99 -19.80 10.65 -17.53
N GLY A 100 -19.39 10.34 -16.30
CA GLY A 100 -18.60 9.13 -15.98
C GLY A 100 -17.11 9.26 -16.30
N TYR A 101 -16.64 10.48 -16.51
CA TYR A 101 -15.22 10.80 -16.63
C TYR A 101 -14.88 11.94 -15.68
N VAL A 102 -13.61 11.98 -15.28
CA VAL A 102 -13.00 12.99 -14.43
C VAL A 102 -11.71 13.52 -15.05
N VAL A 103 -11.18 14.61 -14.49
CA VAL A 103 -9.90 15.20 -14.94
C VAL A 103 -8.73 14.76 -14.07
N ASP A 104 -9.01 14.11 -12.94
CA ASP A 104 -8.01 13.61 -12.02
C ASP A 104 -7.74 12.14 -12.33
N ASN A 105 -6.47 11.78 -12.51
CA ASN A 105 -6.04 10.46 -12.97
C ASN A 105 -5.23 9.69 -11.94
N THR A 106 -5.43 10.05 -10.67
CA THR A 106 -4.61 9.61 -9.55
C THR A 106 -5.15 8.35 -8.89
N ASP A 107 -6.19 7.74 -9.46
CA ASP A 107 -6.69 6.45 -9.01
C ASP A 107 -5.74 5.32 -9.41
N CYS A 108 -5.35 4.53 -8.42
CA CYS A 108 -4.48 3.37 -8.56
C CYS A 108 -5.26 2.06 -8.78
N ASP A 109 -6.56 2.01 -8.46
CA ASP A 109 -7.51 0.93 -8.79
C ASP A 109 -8.92 1.48 -9.06
N ASP A 110 -9.13 1.97 -10.29
CA ASP A 110 -10.40 2.49 -10.87
C ASP A 110 -11.57 1.48 -10.85
N GLY A 111 -11.36 0.27 -10.33
CA GLY A 111 -12.39 -0.74 -10.10
C GLY A 111 -12.90 -0.82 -8.67
N ASP A 112 -12.32 -0.08 -7.72
CA ASP A 112 -12.63 -0.13 -6.29
C ASP A 112 -12.75 1.27 -5.66
N LEU A 113 -14.00 1.67 -5.38
CA LEU A 113 -14.39 2.93 -4.71
C LEU A 113 -13.66 3.19 -3.36
N ALA A 114 -13.05 2.17 -2.75
CA ALA A 114 -12.29 2.31 -1.52
C ALA A 114 -10.81 2.65 -1.73
N VAL A 115 -10.30 2.60 -2.97
CA VAL A 115 -8.90 2.79 -3.34
C VAL A 115 -8.78 4.06 -4.18
N ASN A 116 -8.43 5.17 -3.54
CA ASN A 116 -8.24 6.45 -4.21
C ASN A 116 -7.47 7.43 -3.31
N PRO A 117 -6.93 8.54 -3.87
CA PRO A 117 -6.19 9.55 -3.10
C PRO A 117 -6.91 10.19 -1.90
N GLY A 118 -8.23 10.04 -1.82
CA GLY A 118 -9.05 10.52 -0.71
C GLY A 118 -9.32 9.47 0.37
N ALA A 119 -8.93 8.22 0.15
CA ALA A 119 -9.15 7.11 1.06
C ALA A 119 -8.25 7.21 2.30
N SER A 120 -8.50 6.32 3.26
CA SER A 120 -7.63 6.15 4.42
C SER A 120 -6.94 4.81 4.28
N GLU A 121 -5.61 4.84 4.33
CA GLU A 121 -4.79 3.65 4.40
C GLU A 121 -5.17 2.77 5.59
N VAL A 122 -5.34 1.47 5.35
CA VAL A 122 -5.71 0.48 6.37
C VAL A 122 -4.81 -0.74 6.29
N CYS A 123 -4.40 -1.24 7.45
CA CYS A 123 -3.73 -2.53 7.54
C CYS A 123 -4.64 -3.63 6.97
N ASP A 124 -4.27 -4.22 5.84
CA ASP A 124 -4.98 -5.32 5.24
C ASP A 124 -4.07 -6.55 5.03
N ALA A 125 -4.53 -7.54 4.27
CA ALA A 125 -3.79 -8.76 4.01
C ALA A 125 -3.19 -8.83 2.60
N ASP A 126 -3.60 -7.90 1.73
CA ASP A 126 -3.25 -7.83 0.32
C ASP A 126 -2.17 -6.75 0.05
N ASP A 127 -1.71 -6.03 1.09
CA ASP A 127 -0.78 -4.89 1.02
C ASP A 127 -1.28 -3.83 0.02
N THR A 128 -2.58 -3.50 0.10
CA THR A 128 -3.24 -2.51 -0.78
C THR A 128 -2.82 -1.09 -0.38
N ASP A 129 -2.52 -0.24 -1.35
CA ASP A 129 -2.29 1.19 -1.15
C ASP A 129 -3.62 1.90 -1.36
N GLU A 130 -4.45 2.01 -0.33
CA GLU A 130 -5.80 2.53 -0.48
C GLU A 130 -5.78 4.01 -0.82
N ASP A 131 -4.83 4.78 -0.27
CA ASP A 131 -4.75 6.23 -0.49
C ASP A 131 -3.90 6.63 -1.71
N CYS A 132 -3.51 5.65 -2.53
CA CYS A 132 -2.76 5.79 -3.77
C CYS A 132 -1.51 6.69 -3.67
N ASN A 133 -0.83 6.70 -2.51
CA ASN A 133 0.34 7.55 -2.28
C ASN A 133 1.66 6.85 -2.61
N GLY A 134 1.61 5.55 -2.94
CA GLY A 134 2.73 4.68 -3.27
C GLY A 134 3.32 3.93 -2.07
N LEU A 135 2.64 3.91 -0.93
CA LEU A 135 3.00 3.19 0.28
C LEU A 135 1.79 2.38 0.73
N ALA A 136 2.03 1.15 1.20
CA ALA A 136 0.98 0.29 1.74
C ALA A 136 1.38 -0.22 3.13
N ASP A 137 0.41 -0.42 4.01
CA ASP A 137 0.55 -1.11 5.30
C ASP A 137 1.76 -0.63 6.12
N ASP A 138 2.71 -1.54 6.43
CA ASP A 138 3.91 -1.28 7.23
C ASP A 138 4.86 -0.27 6.60
N PHE A 139 4.69 0.03 5.31
CA PHE A 139 5.44 1.07 4.61
C PHE A 139 4.77 2.44 4.68
N ASP A 140 3.48 2.51 5.06
CA ASP A 140 2.75 3.75 5.21
C ASP A 140 2.63 4.19 6.69
N PRO A 141 3.13 5.38 7.06
CA PRO A 141 3.08 5.86 8.44
C PRO A 141 1.68 6.26 8.93
N ASN A 142 0.69 6.35 8.04
CA ASN A 142 -0.70 6.71 8.30
C ASN A 142 -1.63 5.49 8.32
N ALA A 143 -1.13 4.28 8.05
CA ALA A 143 -1.91 3.05 8.06
C ALA A 143 -2.67 2.86 9.38
N ALA A 144 -3.99 2.71 9.27
CA ALA A 144 -4.87 2.47 10.40
C ALA A 144 -5.05 0.96 10.64
N GLY A 145 -5.19 0.55 11.91
CA GLY A 145 -5.45 -0.85 12.25
C GLY A 145 -4.23 -1.67 12.67
N ALA A 146 -3.06 -1.04 12.78
CA ALA A 146 -1.85 -1.69 13.29
C ALA A 146 -2.06 -2.27 14.69
N ALA A 147 -1.51 -3.46 14.92
CA ALA A 147 -1.59 -4.20 16.18
C ALA A 147 -0.23 -4.23 16.88
N ALA A 148 -0.25 -4.48 18.19
CA ALA A 148 0.97 -4.76 18.94
C ALA A 148 1.37 -6.22 18.75
N TYR A 149 2.63 -6.43 18.39
CA TYR A 149 3.34 -7.69 18.36
C TYR A 149 4.47 -7.67 19.38
N TYR A 150 4.89 -8.85 19.82
CA TYR A 150 5.87 -9.04 20.88
C TYR A 150 6.90 -10.07 20.42
N ALA A 151 8.15 -9.94 20.87
CA ALA A 151 9.22 -10.87 20.53
C ALA A 151 8.85 -12.29 20.98
N ASP A 152 9.19 -13.25 20.12
CA ASP A 152 9.16 -14.70 20.31
C ASP A 152 10.50 -15.19 19.74
N ALA A 153 11.59 -14.94 20.48
CA ALA A 153 12.93 -15.05 19.93
C ALA A 153 13.44 -16.49 19.91
N ASP A 154 12.89 -17.38 20.73
CA ASP A 154 13.21 -18.80 20.74
C ASP A 154 12.18 -19.71 20.02
N LEU A 155 11.06 -19.13 19.58
CA LEU A 155 10.03 -19.72 18.74
C LEU A 155 9.22 -20.84 19.42
N ASP A 156 8.94 -20.69 20.71
CA ASP A 156 8.08 -21.60 21.47
C ASP A 156 6.59 -21.23 21.44
N GLY A 157 6.29 -20.03 20.95
CA GLY A 157 4.94 -19.51 20.78
C GLY A 157 4.40 -18.74 21.97
N TYR A 158 5.23 -18.44 22.97
CA TYR A 158 5.00 -17.42 23.98
C TYR A 158 5.77 -16.15 23.63
N THR A 159 5.34 -15.02 24.19
CA THR A 159 5.91 -13.73 23.81
C THR A 159 6.35 -12.92 25.02
N ASP A 160 7.39 -12.10 24.84
CA ASP A 160 7.89 -11.16 25.86
C ASP A 160 7.05 -9.86 25.86
N PRO A 161 6.25 -9.57 26.91
CA PRO A 161 5.40 -8.38 26.99
C PRO A 161 6.19 -7.05 27.03
N ASP A 162 7.47 -7.07 27.38
CA ASP A 162 8.31 -5.86 27.45
C ASP A 162 8.91 -5.46 26.08
N SER A 163 8.67 -6.26 25.04
CA SER A 163 9.29 -6.13 23.72
C SER A 163 8.36 -5.57 22.62
N ALA A 164 7.26 -4.89 22.98
CA ALA A 164 6.22 -4.50 22.02
C ALA A 164 6.71 -3.69 20.79
N ALA A 165 6.27 -4.11 19.60
CA ALA A 165 6.34 -3.37 18.34
C ALA A 165 4.94 -3.25 17.72
N VAL A 166 4.59 -2.08 17.20
CA VAL A 166 3.30 -1.86 16.51
C VAL A 166 3.53 -1.92 15.00
N ALA A 167 2.76 -2.76 14.32
CA ALA A 167 2.85 -3.02 12.88
C ALA A 167 1.52 -3.54 12.33
N CYS A 168 1.33 -3.53 11.02
CA CYS A 168 0.22 -4.18 10.32
C CYS A 168 0.42 -5.71 10.30
N SER A 169 1.66 -6.15 10.08
CA SER A 169 2.05 -7.57 10.10
C SER A 169 3.15 -7.83 11.14
N PRO A 170 3.26 -9.07 11.67
CA PRO A 170 4.28 -9.41 12.65
C PRO A 170 5.68 -9.22 12.07
N PRO A 171 6.55 -8.39 12.70
CA PRO A 171 7.95 -8.29 12.31
C PRO A 171 8.67 -9.64 12.46
N PRO A 172 9.80 -9.86 11.76
CA PRO A 172 10.58 -11.09 11.94
C PRO A 172 11.01 -11.30 13.39
N GLY A 173 10.67 -12.47 13.96
CA GLY A 173 10.94 -12.81 15.36
C GLY A 173 9.92 -12.25 16.35
N PHE A 174 8.78 -11.75 15.88
CA PHE A 174 7.67 -11.29 16.70
C PHE A 174 6.40 -12.10 16.38
N ALA A 175 5.54 -12.23 17.37
CA ALA A 175 4.24 -12.89 17.28
C ALA A 175 3.14 -12.05 17.96
N ALA A 176 1.89 -12.47 17.77
CA ALA A 176 0.74 -11.86 18.43
C ALA A 176 0.81 -12.10 19.95
N PRO A 177 0.23 -11.20 20.78
CA PRO A 177 0.24 -11.37 22.23
C PRO A 177 -0.37 -12.69 22.65
N THR A 178 0.26 -13.30 23.66
CA THR A 178 -0.22 -14.51 24.32
C THR A 178 -0.98 -14.19 25.61
N GLU A 179 -1.80 -15.13 26.08
CA GLU A 179 -2.55 -14.99 27.34
C GLU A 179 -1.65 -15.14 28.59
N ALA A 180 -0.44 -15.66 28.40
CA ALA A 180 0.61 -15.80 29.40
C ALA A 180 1.95 -15.38 28.79
N ASP A 181 2.79 -14.74 29.60
CA ASP A 181 4.04 -14.12 29.18
C ASP A 181 5.20 -15.11 29.26
N ASP A 182 6.16 -14.98 28.35
CA ASP A 182 7.43 -15.70 28.42
C ASP A 182 8.36 -15.05 29.47
N CYS A 183 8.93 -15.86 30.35
CA CYS A 183 9.86 -15.41 31.38
C CYS A 183 11.35 -15.56 30.98
N ASP A 184 11.67 -16.28 29.90
CA ASP A 184 13.01 -16.38 29.30
C ASP A 184 12.93 -16.61 27.77
N ASP A 185 12.67 -15.53 27.02
CA ASP A 185 12.56 -15.45 25.54
C ASP A 185 13.83 -15.87 24.76
N ALA A 186 14.81 -16.48 25.43
CA ALA A 186 16.01 -17.04 24.83
C ALA A 186 16.11 -18.57 24.95
N ASP A 187 15.17 -19.22 25.64
CA ASP A 187 15.14 -20.66 25.91
C ASP A 187 13.73 -21.25 25.77
N ASN A 188 13.46 -21.87 24.60
CA ASN A 188 12.18 -22.51 24.27
C ASN A 188 11.74 -23.69 25.16
N THR A 189 12.47 -23.95 26.24
CA THR A 189 12.09 -24.90 27.29
C THR A 189 11.59 -24.21 28.57
N VAL A 190 11.61 -22.88 28.61
CA VAL A 190 11.18 -22.02 29.71
C VAL A 190 10.01 -21.18 29.22
N HIS A 191 8.80 -21.61 29.54
CA HIS A 191 7.58 -20.95 29.10
C HIS A 191 6.37 -21.41 29.91
N PRO A 192 5.25 -20.69 29.88
CA PRO A 192 4.02 -21.10 30.56
C PRO A 192 3.65 -22.57 30.31
N GLY A 193 3.56 -23.34 31.40
CA GLY A 193 3.20 -24.75 31.36
C GLY A 193 4.30 -25.73 30.90
N ALA A 194 5.56 -25.29 30.81
CA ALA A 194 6.69 -26.20 30.63
C ALA A 194 6.87 -27.15 31.83
N ASN A 195 7.81 -28.10 31.72
CA ASN A 195 8.13 -28.98 32.84
C ASN A 195 9.19 -28.32 33.73
N ASP A 196 8.79 -27.95 34.95
CA ASP A 196 9.64 -27.37 35.98
C ASP A 196 10.23 -28.45 36.92
N PRO A 197 11.52 -28.82 36.78
CA PRO A 197 12.18 -29.80 37.63
C PRO A 197 12.60 -29.17 38.95
N PRO A 198 12.15 -29.72 40.09
CA PRO A 198 12.30 -29.03 41.34
C PRO A 198 13.74 -28.90 41.85
N GLY A 199 14.13 -27.68 42.21
CA GLY A 199 15.34 -27.35 42.96
C GLY A 199 16.58 -27.11 42.09
N ASP A 200 16.39 -26.77 40.82
CA ASP A 200 17.47 -26.30 39.94
C ASP A 200 17.61 -24.76 39.91
N GLY A 201 16.65 -24.04 40.51
CA GLY A 201 16.67 -22.59 40.68
C GLY A 201 16.21 -21.80 39.46
N VAL A 202 15.65 -22.46 38.45
CA VAL A 202 15.00 -21.84 37.29
C VAL A 202 13.50 -22.06 37.42
N ASP A 203 12.70 -21.10 36.99
CA ASP A 203 11.24 -21.18 36.92
C ASP A 203 10.90 -21.46 35.45
N GLN A 204 10.86 -22.74 35.06
CA GLN A 204 10.67 -23.10 33.65
C GLN A 204 9.21 -22.96 33.21
N ASP A 205 8.24 -23.04 34.12
CA ASP A 205 6.82 -22.96 33.76
C ASP A 205 6.23 -21.55 33.92
N CYS A 206 7.09 -20.59 34.26
CA CYS A 206 6.79 -19.17 34.44
C CYS A 206 5.65 -18.92 35.44
N ASP A 207 5.51 -19.76 36.47
CA ASP A 207 4.47 -19.61 37.50
C ASP A 207 4.85 -18.65 38.64
N GLY A 208 6.10 -18.17 38.62
CA GLY A 208 6.69 -17.22 39.56
C GLY A 208 7.60 -17.86 40.60
N ALA A 209 7.84 -19.17 40.56
CA ALA A 209 8.80 -19.85 41.44
C ALA A 209 9.34 -21.17 40.87
N ASP A 210 10.62 -21.48 41.13
CA ASP A 210 11.18 -22.83 40.98
C ASP A 210 10.35 -23.85 41.78
N SER A 211 10.00 -24.96 41.12
CA SER A 211 9.25 -26.03 41.72
C SER A 211 9.95 -26.55 42.97
N THR A 212 9.18 -26.72 44.03
CA THR A 212 9.71 -27.34 45.25
C THR A 212 9.66 -28.85 45.11
N GLN A 213 10.76 -29.53 45.45
CA GLN A 213 10.70 -30.98 45.68
C GLN A 213 9.54 -31.22 46.66
N PRO A 214 8.65 -32.21 46.43
CA PRO A 214 7.70 -32.60 47.45
C PRO A 214 8.52 -32.82 48.70
N ALA A 215 8.30 -31.96 49.72
CA ALA A 215 9.15 -31.90 50.89
C ALA A 215 9.41 -33.34 51.31
N ASP A 216 10.68 -33.79 51.23
CA ASP A 216 11.07 -35.13 51.61
C ASP A 216 10.37 -35.40 52.93
N THR A 217 9.27 -36.17 52.89
CA THR A 217 8.56 -36.53 54.09
C THR A 217 9.50 -37.48 54.80
N ALA A 218 10.34 -36.89 55.64
CA ALA A 218 11.30 -37.52 56.51
C ALA A 218 11.93 -38.79 55.91
N ALA A 219 12.98 -38.64 55.10
CA ALA A 219 14.02 -39.66 55.17
C ALA A 219 14.47 -39.74 56.65
N PRO A 220 14.25 -40.86 57.38
CA PRO A 220 14.55 -40.90 58.80
C PRO A 220 16.05 -40.71 58.95
N ALA A 221 16.41 -39.68 59.73
CA ALA A 221 17.79 -39.35 60.06
C ALA A 221 18.57 -40.63 60.40
N ARG A 222 19.54 -40.99 59.56
CA ARG A 222 20.51 -42.02 59.93
C ARG A 222 21.25 -41.54 61.16
N SER A 223 20.90 -42.12 62.31
CA SER A 223 21.56 -41.89 63.58
C SER A 223 23.05 -42.18 63.42
N LYS A 224 23.84 -41.14 63.65
CA LYS A 224 25.30 -41.17 63.78
C LYS A 224 25.65 -41.97 65.04
N ALA A 225 25.71 -43.29 64.93
CA ALA A 225 26.28 -44.16 65.95
C ALA A 225 27.77 -44.35 65.66
N CYS A 226 28.58 -43.64 66.42
CA CYS A 226 30.00 -43.86 66.55
C CYS A 226 30.23 -45.28 67.12
N GLY A 227 30.94 -46.12 66.38
CA GLY A 227 31.30 -47.47 66.80
C GLY A 227 32.65 -47.86 66.21
N CYS A 228 33.70 -47.58 66.96
CA CYS A 228 35.06 -48.01 66.67
C CYS A 228 35.14 -49.55 66.65
N MET A 229 35.78 -50.15 65.64
CA MET A 229 36.60 -51.36 65.76
C MET A 229 37.40 -51.61 64.47
N ALA A 230 38.61 -52.11 64.65
CA ALA A 230 39.77 -52.07 63.75
C ALA A 230 39.76 -53.03 62.53
N SER A 231 40.41 -52.58 61.43
CA SER A 231 41.48 -53.20 60.58
C SER A 231 41.48 -54.73 60.25
N PRO A 232 42.20 -55.26 59.21
CA PRO A 232 42.99 -54.62 58.12
C PRO A 232 42.85 -55.26 56.69
N ARG A 233 43.54 -54.64 55.70
CA ARG A 233 44.05 -55.19 54.40
C ARG A 233 43.00 -55.51 53.32
N SER A 234 43.21 -55.21 52.03
CA SER A 234 44.41 -55.38 51.20
C SER A 234 44.42 -54.49 49.95
N VAL A 235 45.64 -54.09 49.57
CA VAL A 235 46.03 -53.41 48.34
C VAL A 235 45.81 -54.31 47.11
N SER A 236 45.30 -53.75 46.01
CA SER A 236 45.63 -54.28 44.67
C SER A 236 45.67 -53.16 43.64
N TRP A 237 46.83 -53.02 43.04
CA TRP A 237 47.13 -52.16 41.88
C TRP A 237 46.66 -52.87 40.61
N VAL A 238 46.03 -52.14 39.69
CA VAL A 238 46.04 -52.51 38.27
C VAL A 238 46.53 -51.31 37.49
N VAL A 239 47.78 -51.42 37.05
CA VAL A 239 48.39 -50.61 36.01
C VAL A 239 47.96 -51.24 34.69
N VAL A 240 47.38 -50.46 33.77
CA VAL A 240 47.44 -50.78 32.34
C VAL A 240 47.93 -49.55 31.60
N SER A 241 49.18 -49.63 31.19
CA SER A 241 49.83 -48.77 30.21
C SER A 241 49.26 -49.04 28.81
N GLY A 242 49.08 -47.98 28.03
CA GLY A 242 48.73 -48.10 26.61
C GLY A 242 48.93 -46.79 25.88
N ALA A 243 50.17 -46.52 25.47
CA ALA A 243 50.51 -45.44 24.56
C ALA A 243 49.99 -45.73 23.14
N LEU A 244 49.45 -44.72 22.44
CA LEU A 244 49.65 -44.63 20.99
C LEU A 244 49.62 -43.18 20.50
N ALA A 245 50.42 -42.99 19.46
CA ALA A 245 51.02 -41.80 18.95
C ALA A 245 50.12 -40.92 18.08
N LEU A 246 50.42 -39.61 18.13
CA LEU A 246 50.77 -38.75 17.00
C LEU A 246 49.88 -38.80 15.74
N LEU A 247 49.22 -37.68 15.42
CA LEU A 247 49.24 -37.13 14.07
C LEU A 247 48.85 -35.64 14.06
N LEU A 248 49.85 -34.82 13.74
CA LEU A 248 49.69 -33.45 13.29
C LEU A 248 48.84 -33.40 12.02
N ARG A 249 47.92 -32.44 11.92
CA ARG A 249 47.60 -31.78 10.64
C ARG A 249 47.46 -30.28 10.82
N ARG A 250 48.43 -29.57 10.24
CA ARG A 250 48.36 -28.16 9.84
C ARG A 250 47.12 -27.95 8.96
N ARG A 251 46.38 -26.87 9.19
CA ARG A 251 45.72 -26.11 8.12
C ARG A 251 46.41 -24.75 7.98
N ARG A 252 46.90 -24.47 6.78
CA ARG A 252 47.20 -23.14 6.24
C ARG A 252 46.07 -22.84 5.26
N GLY A 253 45.69 -21.57 5.16
CA GLY A 253 44.68 -21.03 4.24
C GLY A 253 43.74 -20.18 5.03
#